data_AF-A0A543NFF4-F1
#
_entry.id   AF-A0A543NFF4-F1
#
_cell.length_a   1.000
_cell.length_b   1.000
_cell.length_c   1.000
_cell.angle_alpha   90.00
_cell.angle_beta   90.00
_cell.angle_gamma   90.00
#
_symmetry.space_group_name_H-M   'P 1'
#
loop_
_entity.id
_entity.type
_entity.pdbx_description
1 polymer ?
#
loop_
_entity_poly.entity_id
_entity_poly.type
_entity_poly.pdbx_seq_one_letter_code
_entity_poly.pdbx_strand_id
1 'polypeptide(L)'
;MIHLVYTFEPTEYARANMTEFWEWIRERQDWFYNGIEEVLCTRWYVCTVGANVHSIEHHVSFADEASWGSYRAELKRRSNDKEWEARRCEQEKWWYIRDARLLGDAPVPSIGYDQDS
;
A
#
# COMPACT_ATOMS: atom_id res chain seq x y z
N MET A 1 -7.92 14.83 -4.21
CA MET A 1 -7.56 13.40 -4.31
C MET A 1 -7.89 12.72 -3.00
N ILE A 2 -8.05 11.40 -3.00
CA ILE A 2 -8.13 10.61 -1.75
C ILE A 2 -6.99 9.61 -1.68
N HIS A 3 -6.55 9.31 -0.47
CA HIS A 3 -5.40 8.44 -0.19
C HIS A 3 -5.78 7.38 0.82
N LEU A 4 -5.68 6.11 0.42
CA LEU A 4 -5.74 4.98 1.34
C LEU A 4 -4.34 4.77 1.91
N VAL A 5 -4.21 4.91 3.22
CA VAL A 5 -2.94 4.76 3.93
C VAL A 5 -3.03 3.56 4.85
N TYR A 6 -2.12 2.61 4.64
CA TYR A 6 -1.89 1.49 5.55
C TYR A 6 -0.65 1.73 6.38
N THR A 7 -0.71 1.37 7.66
CA THR A 7 0.48 1.23 8.50
C THR A 7 0.72 -0.24 8.78
N PHE A 8 1.90 -0.72 8.41
CA PHE A 8 2.33 -2.09 8.58
C PHE A 8 3.44 -2.19 9.63
N GLU A 9 3.37 -3.21 10.47
CA GLU A 9 4.50 -3.60 11.32
C GLU A 9 5.16 -4.85 10.73
N PRO A 10 6.45 -4.79 10.34
CA PRO A 10 7.16 -5.98 9.87
C PRO A 10 7.13 -7.09 10.93
N THR A 11 6.88 -8.33 10.53
CA THR A 11 6.95 -9.48 11.45
C THR A 11 8.38 -9.72 11.92
N GLU A 12 8.56 -10.61 12.90
CA GLU A 12 9.91 -11.07 13.28
C GLU A 12 10.66 -11.69 12.10
N TYR A 13 9.97 -12.50 11.29
CA TYR A 13 10.55 -13.08 10.08
C TYR A 13 11.05 -11.99 9.12
N ALA A 14 10.23 -10.98 8.85
CA ALA A 14 10.63 -9.88 7.96
C ALA A 14 11.84 -9.12 8.50
N ARG A 15 11.88 -8.83 9.81
CA ARG A 15 13.01 -8.14 10.44
C ARG A 15 14.30 -8.94 10.36
N ALA A 16 14.22 -10.27 10.48
CA ALA A 16 15.36 -11.17 10.33
C ALA A 16 15.83 -11.31 8.88
N ASN A 17 14.95 -11.06 7.90
CA ASN A 17 15.20 -11.27 6.47
C ASN A 17 14.94 -9.99 5.64
N MET A 18 15.56 -8.88 6.05
CA MET A 18 15.23 -7.54 5.54
C MET A 18 15.41 -7.39 4.02
N THR A 19 16.46 -7.99 3.44
CA THR A 19 16.71 -7.92 1.99
C THR A 19 15.59 -8.60 1.21
N GLU A 20 15.27 -9.86 1.56
CA GLU A 20 14.18 -10.62 0.95
C GLU A 20 12.83 -9.94 1.13
N PHE A 21 12.61 -9.32 2.30
CA PHE A 21 11.40 -8.58 2.59
C PHE A 21 11.20 -7.40 1.62
N TRP A 22 12.25 -6.60 1.38
CA TRP A 22 12.15 -5.48 0.44
C TRP A 22 12.04 -5.93 -1.01
N GLU A 23 12.67 -7.05 -1.39
CA GLU A 23 12.46 -7.69 -2.69
C GLU A 23 11.00 -8.09 -2.87
N TRP A 24 10.45 -8.79 -1.88
CA TRP A 24 9.06 -9.21 -1.88
C TRP A 24 8.08 -8.02 -1.96
N ILE A 25 8.35 -6.90 -1.26
CA ILE A 25 7.51 -5.69 -1.37
C ILE A 25 7.49 -5.15 -2.81
N ARG A 26 8.64 -5.07 -3.48
CA ARG A 26 8.73 -4.58 -4.86
C ARG A 26 7.93 -5.47 -5.81
N GLU A 27 8.18 -6.78 -5.76
CA GLU A 27 7.47 -7.75 -6.59
C GLU A 27 5.96 -7.75 -6.32
N ARG A 28 5.57 -7.60 -5.05
CA ARG A 28 4.18 -7.50 -4.64
C ARG A 28 3.53 -6.24 -5.20
N GLN A 29 4.20 -5.09 -5.14
CA GLN A 29 3.64 -3.84 -5.68
C GLN A 29 3.31 -4.01 -7.16
N ASP A 30 4.28 -4.47 -7.94
CA ASP A 30 4.13 -4.64 -9.38
C ASP A 30 3.01 -5.62 -9.71
N TRP A 31 3.00 -6.79 -9.07
CA TRP A 31 1.95 -7.79 -9.28
C TRP A 31 0.55 -7.31 -8.84
N PHE A 32 0.45 -6.67 -7.68
CA PHE A 32 -0.84 -6.39 -7.06
C PHE A 32 -1.59 -5.26 -7.77
N TYR A 33 -0.87 -4.22 -8.19
CA TYR A 33 -1.44 -3.06 -8.87
C TYR A 33 -1.46 -3.17 -10.39
N ASN A 34 -0.84 -4.21 -10.96
CA ASN A 34 -0.88 -4.43 -12.42
C ASN A 34 -2.33 -4.43 -12.94
N GLY A 35 -2.58 -3.59 -13.94
CA GLY A 35 -3.88 -3.46 -14.61
C GLY A 35 -5.00 -2.88 -13.74
N ILE A 36 -4.70 -2.15 -12.66
CA ILE A 36 -5.68 -1.40 -11.88
C ILE A 36 -5.57 0.08 -12.25
N GLU A 37 -6.44 0.57 -13.14
CA GLU A 37 -6.37 1.93 -13.68
C GLU A 37 -6.77 3.00 -12.65
N GLU A 38 -7.54 2.64 -11.63
CA GLU A 38 -8.00 3.58 -10.60
C GLU A 38 -6.88 4.05 -9.65
N VAL A 39 -5.77 3.31 -9.58
CA VAL A 39 -4.62 3.64 -8.73
C VAL A 39 -3.70 4.60 -9.49
N LEU A 40 -3.67 5.86 -9.03
CA LEU A 40 -2.88 6.91 -9.68
C LEU A 40 -1.43 6.92 -9.22
N CYS A 41 -1.18 6.58 -7.96
CA CYS A 41 0.16 6.62 -7.37
C CYS A 41 0.22 5.74 -6.12
N THR A 42 1.34 5.06 -5.93
CA THR A 42 1.71 4.41 -4.67
C THR A 42 2.98 5.02 -4.11
N ARG A 43 3.06 5.16 -2.78
CA ARG A 43 4.28 5.61 -2.08
C ARG A 43 4.50 4.79 -0.82
N TRP A 44 5.76 4.44 -0.56
CA TRP A 44 6.18 3.68 0.60
C TRP A 44 7.11 4.51 1.46
N TYR A 45 6.88 4.49 2.77
CA TYR A 45 7.70 5.18 3.75
C TYR A 45 8.08 4.23 4.88
N VAL A 46 9.29 4.39 5.41
CA VAL A 46 9.70 3.76 6.68
C VAL A 46 9.60 4.82 7.77
N CYS A 47 8.88 4.51 8.85
CA CYS A 47 8.84 5.35 10.03
C CYS A 47 10.17 5.24 10.78
N THR A 48 11.03 6.26 10.64
CA THR A 48 12.34 6.30 11.31
C THR A 48 12.30 7.04 12.66
N VAL A 49 11.31 7.92 12.85
CA VAL A 49 11.08 8.68 14.09
C VAL A 49 9.58 8.86 14.30
N GLY A 50 9.10 8.66 15.53
CA GLY A 50 7.69 8.89 15.92
C GLY A 50 7.09 7.74 16.70
N ALA A 51 5.75 7.74 16.82
CA ALA A 51 5.05 6.55 17.29
C ALA A 51 5.16 5.44 16.23
N ASN A 52 5.43 4.21 16.66
CA ASN A 52 5.63 3.05 15.78
C ASN A 52 6.90 3.12 14.90
N VAL A 53 8.05 3.49 15.48
CA VAL A 53 9.35 3.39 14.79
C VAL A 53 9.55 1.99 14.20
N HIS A 54 10.12 1.94 13.00
CA HIS A 54 10.30 0.76 12.14
C HIS A 54 9.02 0.20 11.49
N SER A 55 7.87 0.85 11.68
CA SER A 55 6.69 0.59 10.85
C SER A 55 6.87 1.12 9.43
N ILE A 56 6.00 0.67 8.54
CA ILE A 56 5.97 1.05 7.13
C ILE A 56 4.63 1.69 6.84
N GLU A 57 4.63 2.82 6.15
CA GLU A 57 3.41 3.39 5.59
C GLU A 57 3.34 3.14 4.08
N HIS A 58 2.17 2.73 3.61
CA HIS A 58 1.88 2.57 2.20
C HIS A 58 0.67 3.42 1.83
N HIS A 59 0.91 4.39 0.96
CA HIS A 59 -0.09 5.34 0.48
C HIS A 59 -0.51 4.94 -0.93
N VAL A 60 -1.80 4.87 -1.17
CA VAL A 60 -2.41 4.56 -2.48
C VAL A 60 -3.40 5.66 -2.82
N SER A 61 -3.20 6.33 -3.95
CA SER A 61 -3.95 7.53 -4.31
C SER A 61 -4.98 7.27 -5.41
N PHE A 62 -6.16 7.86 -5.27
CA PHE A 62 -7.29 7.76 -6.22
C PHE A 62 -7.84 9.15 -6.51
N ALA A 63 -8.38 9.36 -7.71
CA ALA A 63 -8.96 10.64 -8.11
C ALA A 63 -10.03 11.13 -7.12
N ASP A 64 -10.96 10.24 -6.77
CA ASP A 64 -12.08 10.48 -5.87
C ASP A 64 -12.60 9.18 -5.21
N GLU A 65 -13.64 9.30 -4.38
CA GLU A 65 -14.29 8.18 -3.70
C GLU A 65 -14.91 7.15 -4.65
N ALA A 66 -15.34 7.55 -5.84
CA ALA A 66 -15.91 6.64 -6.83
C ALA A 66 -14.80 5.74 -7.42
N SER A 67 -13.64 6.31 -7.76
CA SER A 67 -12.45 5.53 -8.17
C SER A 67 -12.02 4.54 -7.08
N TRP A 68 -12.02 4.95 -5.81
CA TRP A 68 -11.76 4.03 -4.70
C TRP A 68 -12.83 2.94 -4.57
N GLY A 69 -14.10 3.27 -4.83
CA GLY A 69 -15.19 2.31 -4.92
C GLY A 69 -14.95 1.24 -5.97
N SER A 70 -14.59 1.65 -7.20
CA SER A 70 -14.26 0.75 -8.32
C SER A 70 -13.04 -0.12 -8.00
N TYR A 71 -11.98 0.47 -7.44
CA TYR A 71 -10.81 -0.28 -6.96
C TYR A 71 -11.20 -1.40 -5.98
N ARG A 72 -12.06 -1.11 -5.00
CA ARG A 72 -12.52 -2.14 -4.04
C ARG A 72 -13.33 -3.23 -4.72
N ALA A 73 -14.16 -2.89 -5.70
CA ALA A 73 -14.92 -3.87 -6.48
C ALA A 73 -13.98 -4.77 -7.29
N GLU A 74 -12.93 -4.20 -7.89
CA GLU A 74 -11.91 -4.97 -8.62
C GLU A 74 -11.12 -5.89 -7.70
N LEU A 75 -10.69 -5.41 -6.51
CA LEU A 75 -10.06 -6.28 -5.51
C LEU A 75 -11.00 -7.43 -5.08
N LYS A 76 -12.28 -7.14 -4.89
CA LYS A 76 -13.27 -8.17 -4.56
C LYS A 76 -13.39 -9.19 -5.68
N ARG A 77 -13.38 -8.76 -6.94
CA ARG A 77 -13.39 -9.65 -8.11
C ARG A 77 -12.14 -10.54 -8.14
N ARG A 78 -10.95 -9.96 -7.98
CA ARG A 78 -9.66 -10.69 -7.95
C ARG A 78 -9.58 -11.67 -6.79
N SER A 79 -10.12 -11.34 -5.61
CA SER A 79 -10.14 -12.25 -4.45
C SER A 79 -10.92 -13.55 -4.66
N ASN A 80 -11.75 -13.63 -5.71
CA ASN A 80 -12.43 -14.88 -6.07
C ASN A 80 -11.53 -15.85 -6.84
N ASP A 81 -10.41 -15.37 -7.39
CA ASP A 81 -9.34 -16.21 -7.92
C ASP A 81 -8.49 -16.73 -6.75
N LYS A 82 -8.45 -18.06 -6.60
CA LYS A 82 -7.78 -18.72 -5.48
C LYS A 82 -6.26 -18.55 -5.52
N GLU A 83 -5.66 -18.52 -6.70
CA GLU A 83 -4.20 -18.36 -6.82
C GLU A 83 -3.81 -16.93 -6.47
N TRP A 84 -4.59 -15.97 -6.97
CA TRP A 84 -4.41 -14.56 -6.63
C TRP A 84 -4.58 -14.32 -5.13
N GLU A 85 -5.62 -14.89 -4.52
CA GLU A 85 -5.91 -14.72 -3.11
C GLU A 85 -4.86 -15.42 -2.22
N ALA A 86 -4.41 -16.61 -2.60
CA ALA A 86 -3.32 -17.29 -1.89
C ALA A 86 -2.05 -16.43 -1.87
N ARG A 87 -1.65 -15.87 -3.02
CA ARG A 87 -0.52 -14.96 -3.12
C ARG A 87 -0.73 -13.68 -2.32
N ARG A 88 -1.96 -13.12 -2.31
CA ARG A 88 -2.28 -11.94 -1.48
C ARG A 88 -2.06 -12.20 0.00
N CYS A 89 -2.42 -13.38 0.48
CA CYS A 89 -2.33 -13.78 1.89
C CYS A 89 -0.89 -14.08 2.34
N GLU A 90 0.06 -14.31 1.43
CA GLU A 90 1.49 -14.44 1.78
C GLU A 90 2.02 -13.24 2.58
N GLN A 91 1.36 -12.09 2.48
CA GLN A 91 1.69 -10.89 3.24
C GLN A 91 1.71 -11.09 4.76
N GLU A 92 0.95 -12.05 5.29
CA GLU A 92 0.89 -12.33 6.74
C GLU A 92 2.22 -12.87 7.29
N LYS A 93 3.06 -13.44 6.42
CA LYS A 93 4.44 -13.80 6.76
C LYS A 93 5.31 -12.57 7.01
N TRP A 94 5.01 -11.46 6.33
CA TRP A 94 5.90 -10.31 6.22
C TRP A 94 5.50 -9.13 7.09
N TRP A 95 4.20 -8.89 7.28
CA TRP A 95 3.75 -7.81 8.16
C TRP A 95 2.41 -8.10 8.84
N TYR A 96 2.17 -7.32 9.90
CA TYR A 96 0.85 -7.12 10.49
C TYR A 96 0.28 -5.77 10.03
N ILE A 97 -0.99 -5.74 9.67
CA ILE A 97 -1.71 -4.49 9.42
C ILE A 97 -2.07 -3.88 10.78
N ARG A 98 -1.53 -2.71 11.09
CA ARG A 98 -1.77 -2.01 12.36
C ARG A 98 -2.87 -0.98 12.26
N ASP A 99 -2.92 -0.27 11.14
CA ASP A 99 -3.91 0.77 10.89
C ASP A 99 -4.23 0.86 9.39
N ALA A 100 -5.42 1.35 9.09
CA ALA A 100 -5.86 1.68 7.75
C ALA A 100 -6.78 2.89 7.81
N ARG A 101 -6.45 3.94 7.04
CA ARG A 101 -7.19 5.19 7.03
C ARG A 101 -7.37 5.74 5.61
N LEU A 102 -8.46 6.45 5.40
CA LEU A 102 -8.71 7.17 4.16
C LEU A 102 -8.56 8.67 4.44
N LEU A 103 -7.69 9.33 3.67
CA LEU A 103 -7.42 10.76 3.78
C LEU A 103 -7.89 11.45 2.51
N GLY A 104 -8.37 12.68 2.62
CA GLY A 104 -8.65 13.54 1.47
C GLY A 104 -7.69 14.72 1.49
N ASP A 105 -7.33 15.23 0.30
CA ASP A 105 -6.57 16.46 0.21
C ASP A 105 -7.28 17.61 0.92
N ALA A 106 -6.53 18.35 1.73
CA ALA A 106 -7.00 19.63 2.21
C ALA A 106 -7.01 20.65 1.05
N PRO A 107 -7.93 21.62 1.04
CA PRO A 107 -7.99 22.68 0.02
C PRO A 107 -6.91 23.75 0.27
N VAL A 108 -5.67 23.31 0.45
CA VAL A 108 -4.49 24.15 0.67
C VAL A 108 -3.49 23.83 -0.44
N PRO A 109 -2.92 24.83 -1.12
CA PRO A 109 -1.95 24.58 -2.18
C PRO A 109 -0.74 23.79 -1.68
N SER A 110 -0.39 22.71 -2.38
CA SER A 110 0.83 21.95 -2.13
C SER A 110 2.05 22.78 -2.52
N ILE A 111 3.03 22.87 -1.63
CA ILE A 111 4.35 23.42 -1.93
C ILE A 111 5.29 22.22 -2.17
N GLY A 112 5.38 21.76 -3.43
CA GLY A 112 6.41 20.86 -3.98
C GLY A 112 6.53 19.42 -3.43
N TYR A 113 6.41 18.42 -4.33
CA TYR A 113 7.31 17.25 -4.49
C TYR A 113 7.01 16.50 -5.82
N ASP A 114 6.59 17.22 -6.87
CA ASP A 114 6.49 16.63 -8.21
C ASP A 114 7.74 17.05 -9.00
N GLN A 115 8.77 16.23 -8.91
CA GLN A 115 9.79 16.13 -9.95
C GLN A 115 9.96 14.66 -10.28
N ASP A 116 9.51 14.32 -11.49
CA ASP A 116 9.95 13.25 -12.36
C ASP A 116 10.52 11.97 -11.72
N SER A 117 9.80 10.88 -11.91
CA SER A 117 10.38 9.55 -12.12
C SER A 117 9.46 8.70 -12.98
#